data_AF-A0A7C9AIC3-F1
#
_entry.id   AF-A0A7C9AIC3-F1
#
_cell.length_a   1.000
_cell.length_b   1.000
_cell.length_c   1.000
_cell.angle_alpha   90.00
_cell.angle_beta   90.00
_cell.angle_gamma   90.00
#
_symmetry.space_group_name_H-M   'P 1'
#
loop_
_entity.id
_entity.type
_entity.pdbx_description
1 polymer ?
#
loop_
_entity_poly.entity_id
_entity_poly.type
_entity_poly.pdbx_seq_one_letter_code
_entity_poly.pdbx_strand_id
1 'polypeptide(L)'
;LHHLFDLRIRDKKLLSISGLGEVFKNLHSLRHLELRYCNSLRSLSGGLEHLTTLEKLVIWYGDELEFSADEDMPWKALKNLQSLELGWIPKLVSLPNGLRH
;
A
#
# COMPACT_ATOMS: atom_id res chain seq x y z
N LEU A 1 -25.14 -1.55 -3.80
CA LEU A 1 -23.95 -0.68 -3.69
C LEU A 1 -22.74 -1.58 -3.92
N HIS A 2 -21.98 -1.34 -5.00
CA HIS A 2 -21.00 -2.30 -5.49
C HIS A 2 -19.83 -2.37 -4.51
N HIS A 3 -19.62 -3.55 -3.91
CA HIS A 3 -18.44 -3.83 -3.09
C HIS A 3 -17.20 -3.74 -3.99
N LEU A 4 -16.40 -2.70 -3.83
CA LEU A 4 -15.13 -2.60 -4.55
C LEU A 4 -14.14 -3.57 -3.91
N PHE A 5 -13.92 -4.71 -4.56
CA PHE A 5 -12.98 -5.74 -4.12
C PHE A 5 -11.54 -5.45 -4.58
N ASP A 6 -11.39 -4.79 -5.73
CA ASP A 6 -10.12 -4.53 -6.38
C ASP A 6 -9.98 -3.04 -6.71
N LEU A 7 -8.85 -2.45 -6.33
CA LEU A 7 -8.50 -1.07 -6.66
C LEU A 7 -7.11 -1.05 -7.31
N ARG A 8 -7.03 -0.43 -8.48
CA ARG A 8 -5.77 -0.20 -9.19
C ARG A 8 -5.52 1.28 -9.33
N ILE A 9 -4.38 1.75 -8.84
CA ILE A 9 -3.92 3.13 -8.97
C ILE A 9 -2.70 3.15 -9.87
N ARG A 10 -2.76 4.03 -10.87
CA ARG A 10 -1.66 4.27 -11.82
C ARG A 10 -1.50 5.76 -12.02
N ASP A 11 -0.70 6.36 -11.16
CA ASP A 11 -0.42 7.79 -11.23
C ASP A 11 1.05 8.06 -10.93
N LYS A 12 1.78 8.46 -11.97
CA LYS A 12 3.21 8.79 -11.89
C LYS A 12 3.50 9.97 -10.98
N LYS A 13 2.51 10.84 -10.74
CA LYS A 13 2.62 12.04 -9.91
C LYS A 13 2.13 11.81 -8.47
N LEU A 14 1.64 10.62 -8.14
CA LEU A 14 1.18 10.30 -6.80
C LEU A 14 2.37 10.34 -5.84
N LEU A 15 2.37 11.29 -4.90
CA LEU A 15 3.44 11.45 -3.92
C LEU A 15 3.21 10.63 -2.65
N SER A 16 1.94 10.46 -2.26
CA SER A 16 1.49 9.76 -1.05
C SER A 16 0.04 9.30 -1.23
N ILE A 17 -0.33 8.21 -0.57
CA ILE A 17 -1.74 7.77 -0.48
C ILE A 17 -2.47 8.31 0.75
N SER A 18 -1.83 9.13 1.58
CA SER A 18 -2.48 9.76 2.75
C SER A 18 -3.70 10.61 2.38
N GLY A 19 -3.66 11.29 1.22
CA GLY A 19 -4.81 12.04 0.69
C GLY A 19 -6.01 11.16 0.30
N LEU A 20 -5.81 9.84 0.18
CA LEU A 20 -6.86 8.86 -0.09
C LEU A 20 -7.37 8.19 1.20
N GLY A 21 -6.87 8.57 2.38
CA GLY A 21 -7.22 7.93 3.65
C GLY A 21 -8.72 7.87 3.92
N GLU A 22 -9.45 8.98 3.71
CA GLU A 22 -10.91 9.02 3.87
C GLU A 22 -11.65 8.12 2.86
N VAL A 23 -11.12 7.98 1.64
CA VAL A 23 -11.67 7.04 0.66
C VAL A 23 -11.44 5.62 1.15
N PHE A 24 -10.21 5.29 1.55
CA PHE A 24 -9.83 3.96 2.02
C PHE A 24 -10.57 3.52 3.28
N LYS A 25 -10.90 4.44 4.20
CA LYS A 25 -11.77 4.16 5.35
C LYS A 25 -13.12 3.59 4.95
N ASN A 26 -13.67 4.01 3.81
CA ASN A 26 -14.97 3.56 3.33
C ASN A 26 -14.90 2.29 2.47
N LEU A 27 -13.70 1.78 2.17
CA LEU A 27 -13.48 0.60 1.33
C LEU A 27 -13.40 -0.70 2.14
N HIS A 28 -14.41 -0.99 2.96
CA HIS A 28 -14.46 -2.17 3.84
C HIS A 28 -14.45 -3.53 3.11
N SER A 29 -14.71 -3.53 1.81
CA SER A 29 -14.72 -4.74 0.98
C SER A 29 -13.45 -4.90 0.15
N LEU A 30 -12.52 -3.96 0.21
CA LEU A 30 -11.32 -4.01 -0.61
C LEU A 30 -10.42 -5.16 -0.14
N ARG A 31 -10.10 -6.05 -1.08
CA ARG A 31 -9.21 -7.20 -0.90
C ARG A 31 -7.92 -7.04 -1.68
N HIS A 32 -7.95 -6.37 -2.83
CA HIS A 32 -6.78 -6.23 -3.66
C HIS A 32 -6.48 -4.76 -3.95
N LEU A 33 -5.24 -4.34 -3.68
CA LEU A 33 -4.73 -3.02 -4.01
C LEU A 33 -3.50 -3.19 -4.90
N GLU A 34 -3.52 -2.52 -6.04
CA GLU A 34 -2.42 -2.50 -6.99
C GLU A 34 -1.99 -1.06 -7.25
N LEU A 35 -0.73 -0.75 -6.95
CA LEU A 35 -0.07 0.52 -7.25
C LEU A 35 0.96 0.24 -8.35
N ARG A 36 0.72 0.67 -9.59
CA ARG A 36 1.68 0.50 -10.70
C ARG A 36 2.04 1.83 -11.33
N TYR A 37 3.31 2.00 -11.67
CA TYR A 37 3.81 3.23 -12.30
C TYR A 37 3.61 4.45 -11.40
N CYS A 38 3.81 4.28 -10.09
CA CYS A 38 3.74 5.34 -9.10
C CYS A 38 5.16 5.79 -8.75
N ASN A 39 5.93 6.21 -9.74
CA ASN A 39 7.38 6.42 -9.62
C ASN A 39 7.74 7.49 -8.57
N SER A 40 6.89 8.51 -8.39
CA SER A 40 7.08 9.57 -7.38
C SER A 40 6.50 9.26 -6.00
N LEU A 41 5.91 8.07 -5.80
CA LEU A 41 5.30 7.69 -4.52
C LEU A 41 6.40 7.50 -3.48
N ARG A 42 6.31 8.24 -2.37
CA ARG A 42 7.33 8.22 -1.30
C ARG A 42 6.90 7.43 -0.08
N SER A 43 5.61 7.43 0.23
CA SER A 43 5.09 6.80 1.44
C SER A 43 3.69 6.24 1.25
N LEU A 44 3.40 5.19 2.02
CA LEU A 44 2.10 4.52 2.10
C LEU A 44 1.32 4.84 3.39
N SER A 45 1.94 5.58 4.30
CA SER A 45 1.33 5.93 5.59
C SER A 45 0.16 6.91 5.43
N GLY A 46 -0.74 6.91 6.40
CA GLY A 46 -1.94 7.75 6.44
C GLY A 46 -3.07 7.29 5.50
N GLY A 47 -2.96 6.11 4.92
CA GLY A 47 -3.97 5.52 4.05
C GLY A 47 -4.01 4.01 4.16
N LEU A 48 -2.84 3.37 4.10
CA LEU A 48 -2.75 1.91 4.16
C LEU A 48 -3.21 1.34 5.52
N GLU A 49 -3.17 2.13 6.62
CA GLU A 49 -3.68 1.72 7.94
C GLU A 49 -5.19 1.39 7.93
N HIS A 50 -5.94 1.95 6.97
CA HIS A 50 -7.39 1.79 6.89
C HIS A 50 -7.81 0.53 6.14
N LEU A 51 -6.89 -0.12 5.40
CA LEU A 51 -7.18 -1.27 4.55
C LEU A 51 -7.02 -2.60 5.30
N THR A 52 -7.71 -2.74 6.43
CA THR A 52 -7.57 -3.90 7.34
C THR A 52 -8.02 -5.23 6.74
N THR A 53 -8.87 -5.20 5.71
CA THR A 53 -9.37 -6.38 5.00
C THR A 53 -8.55 -6.75 3.77
N LEU A 54 -7.46 -6.04 3.50
CA LEU A 54 -6.65 -6.26 2.31
C LEU A 54 -5.98 -7.64 2.37
N GLU A 55 -6.14 -8.42 1.30
CA GLU A 55 -5.58 -9.76 1.13
C GLU A 55 -4.39 -9.76 0.16
N LYS A 56 -4.39 -8.85 -0.83
CA LYS A 56 -3.31 -8.71 -1.81
C LYS A 56 -2.87 -7.26 -1.97
N LEU A 57 -1.55 -7.05 -1.88
CA LEU A 57 -0.91 -5.78 -2.19
C LEU A 57 0.14 -5.96 -3.28
N VAL A 58 -0.01 -5.23 -4.36
CA VAL A 58 0.95 -5.21 -5.47
C VAL A 58 1.50 -3.80 -5.62
N ILE A 59 2.82 -3.64 -5.59
CA ILE A 59 3.49 -2.36 -5.81
C ILE A 59 4.58 -2.54 -6.86
N TRP A 60 4.39 -1.92 -8.01
CA TRP A 60 5.35 -1.97 -9.11
C TRP A 60 5.75 -0.58 -9.58
N TYR A 61 7.05 -0.38 -9.81
CA TYR A 61 7.62 0.89 -10.26
C TYR A 61 7.40 2.02 -9.23
N GLY A 62 7.89 1.82 -8.01
CA GLY A 62 7.90 2.81 -6.93
C GLY A 62 9.33 3.29 -6.65
N ASP A 63 9.90 4.07 -7.58
CA ASP A 63 11.32 4.46 -7.51
C ASP A 63 11.66 5.30 -6.27
N GLU A 64 10.75 6.17 -5.88
CA GLU A 64 10.90 7.02 -4.71
C GLU A 64 10.36 6.39 -3.41
N LEU A 65 9.78 5.18 -3.48
CA LEU A 65 9.06 4.59 -2.36
C LEU A 65 10.04 4.09 -1.30
N GLU A 66 9.92 4.64 -0.10
CA GLU A 66 10.71 4.25 1.05
C GLU A 66 9.85 3.49 2.06
N PHE A 67 10.42 2.40 2.57
CA PHE A 67 9.84 1.64 3.67
C PHE A 67 10.60 2.08 4.92
N SER A 68 9.99 2.91 5.77
CA SER A 68 10.60 3.24 7.06
C SER A 68 10.76 1.97 7.93
N ALA A 69 11.70 1.99 8.87
CA ALA A 69 11.91 0.86 9.78
C ALA A 69 11.07 0.97 11.07
N ASP A 70 10.32 2.07 11.21
CA ASP A 70 9.63 2.41 12.46
C ASP A 70 8.46 1.48 12.79
N GLU A 71 8.26 1.29 14.10
CA GLU A 71 7.23 0.39 14.63
C GLU A 71 5.80 0.95 14.50
N ASP A 72 5.63 2.26 14.27
CA ASP A 72 4.32 2.92 14.10
C ASP A 72 3.77 2.83 12.66
N MET A 73 4.20 1.80 11.94
CA MET A 73 4.00 1.64 10.51
C MET A 73 2.63 1.08 10.10
N PRO A 74 2.16 1.42 8.87
CA PRO A 74 0.86 0.97 8.38
C PRO A 74 0.72 -0.53 8.17
N TRP A 75 1.83 -1.26 8.02
CA TRP A 75 1.80 -2.69 7.70
C TRP A 75 1.17 -3.54 8.81
N LYS A 76 1.28 -3.11 10.08
CA LYS A 76 0.64 -3.80 11.22
C LYS A 76 -0.88 -3.87 11.09
N ALA A 77 -1.49 -2.96 10.32
CA ALA A 77 -2.93 -2.96 10.08
C ALA A 77 -3.37 -4.03 9.06
N LEU A 78 -2.45 -4.50 8.21
CA LEU A 78 -2.73 -5.44 7.13
C LEU A 78 -2.77 -6.90 7.61
N LYS A 79 -3.59 -7.17 8.63
CA LYS A 79 -3.67 -8.48 9.31
C LYS A 79 -4.14 -9.63 8.41
N ASN A 80 -4.81 -9.32 7.31
CA ASN A 80 -5.35 -10.30 6.36
C ASN A 80 -4.49 -10.45 5.11
N LEU A 81 -3.33 -9.78 5.04
CA LEU A 81 -2.48 -9.82 3.86
C LEU A 81 -1.91 -11.23 3.65
N GLN A 82 -2.23 -11.81 2.51
CA GLN A 82 -1.81 -13.16 2.10
C GLN A 82 -0.79 -13.09 0.95
N SER A 83 -0.82 -12.01 0.16
CA SER A 83 0.04 -11.86 -1.01
C SER A 83 0.62 -10.46 -1.07
N LEU A 84 1.95 -10.39 -1.10
CA LEU A 84 2.71 -9.17 -1.32
C LEU A 84 3.60 -9.34 -2.55
N GLU A 85 3.39 -8.50 -3.56
CA GLU A 85 4.23 -8.46 -4.75
C GLU A 85 4.90 -7.09 -4.86
N LEU A 86 6.23 -7.07 -4.79
CA LEU A 86 7.05 -5.88 -4.92
C LEU A 86 7.91 -6.01 -6.18
N GLY A 87 7.73 -5.10 -7.13
CA GLY A 87 8.46 -5.10 -8.40
C GLY A 87 9.10 -3.74 -8.67
N TRP A 88 10.39 -3.71 -8.98
CA TRP A 88 11.10 -2.47 -9.29
C TRP A 88 10.91 -1.37 -8.22
N ILE A 89 11.46 -1.63 -7.03
CA ILE A 89 11.48 -0.70 -5.90
C ILE A 89 12.96 -0.51 -5.49
N PRO A 90 13.72 0.32 -6.22
CA PRO A 90 15.17 0.44 -6.05
C PRO A 90 15.62 0.90 -4.66
N LYS A 91 14.77 1.63 -3.93
CA LYS A 91 15.03 2.06 -2.55
C LYS A 91 14.68 1.02 -1.48
N LEU A 92 14.10 -0.13 -1.86
CA LEU A 92 13.78 -1.20 -0.91
C LEU A 92 15.06 -1.93 -0.50
N VAL A 93 15.62 -1.54 0.65
CA VAL A 93 16.79 -2.22 1.23
C VAL A 93 16.37 -3.46 2.02
N SER A 94 15.24 -3.40 2.72
CA SER A 94 14.70 -4.52 3.47
C SER A 94 13.19 -4.35 3.67
N LEU A 95 12.47 -5.46 3.87
CA LEU A 95 11.06 -5.38 4.23
C LEU A 95 10.89 -4.74 5.62
N PRO A 96 9.85 -3.94 5.85
CA PRO A 96 9.54 -3.40 7.17
C PRO A 96 9.13 -4.51 8.13
N ASN A 97 9.37 -4.34 9.43
CA ASN A 97 9.14 -5.38 10.44
C ASN A 97 7.70 -5.92 10.44
N GLY A 98 6.70 -5.07 10.20
CA GLY A 98 5.30 -5.50 10.12
C GLY A 98 4.97 -6.44 8.96
N LEU A 99 5.87 -6.63 8.00
CA LEU A 99 5.76 -7.60 6.89
C LEU A 99 6.67 -8.83 7.08
N ARG A 100 7.43 -8.93 8.19
CA ARG A 100 8.41 -10.02 8.43
C ARG A 100 7.84 -11.19 9.26
N HIS A 101 6.53 -11.36 9.30
CA HIS A 101 5.87 -12.40 10.12
C HIS A 101 5.49 -13.64 9.31
#